data_AF-A0A1W2F6T5-F1
#
_entry.id   AF-A0A1W2F6T5-F1
#
_cell.length_a   1.000
_cell.length_b   1.000
_cell.length_c   1.000
_cell.angle_alpha   90.00
_cell.angle_beta   90.00
_cell.angle_gamma   90.00
#
_symmetry.space_group_name_H-M   'P 1'
#
loop_
_entity.id
_entity.type
_entity.pdbx_description
1 polymer ?
#
loop_
_entity_poly.entity_id
_entity_poly.type
_entity_poly.pdbx_seq_one_letter_code
_entity_poly.pdbx_strand_id
1 'polypeptide(L)'
;MSWLLSAVLMVFSSVITVLPVKVTSNFENYWGVSLNRDCGFSEPLDNGQALWLFCDTAWSDFNGSHFVSGSTAAVGPYSAGLVPTELNELSMSPGPPPKPPHYGSPSQFLPAPAGLLNPSGQPCTPNVGQYPASWITGIATVTPDNLLVTYADLCVTDTEKPFFIQGFGIAEYNPANNAVTARTTVFSTPGVQLPAAKILGSPIYTGGFVYLYGFECTNWFSGVCVNGSTNVARTDSWRAPGNYQWYSQGAFVYSHAQATNIIPSAAAGVSVHRFGSAGLHAILQKDLGGGFEVWRAATPVGPWIQRSSGKVACSGGSGHDLCRALTGHPELSTADHMMISYFNPGSGHVEAALVPWDSAE
;
A
#
# COMPACT_ATOMS: atom_id res chain seq x y z
N MET A 1 -33.81 51.39 -19.86
CA MET A 1 -32.48 50.97 -20.36
C MET A 1 -31.66 50.63 -19.12
N SER A 2 -31.73 49.40 -18.59
CA SER A 2 -30.80 48.27 -18.85
C SER A 2 -29.34 48.76 -18.80
N TRP A 3 -28.50 48.35 -17.86
CA TRP A 3 -27.90 47.01 -17.78
C TRP A 3 -27.61 46.54 -16.35
N LEU A 4 -27.85 45.24 -16.12
CA LEU A 4 -27.41 44.45 -14.96
C LEU A 4 -25.88 44.28 -14.96
N LEU A 5 -25.24 44.40 -13.80
CA LEU A 5 -23.97 43.73 -13.51
C LEU A 5 -24.26 42.45 -12.72
N SER A 6 -24.07 41.31 -13.37
CA SER A 6 -24.02 40.00 -12.70
C SER A 6 -22.72 39.90 -11.92
N ALA A 7 -22.82 39.88 -10.59
CA ALA A 7 -21.74 39.40 -9.74
C ALA A 7 -21.70 37.87 -9.86
N VAL A 8 -20.66 37.35 -10.51
CA VAL A 8 -20.31 35.93 -10.46
C VAL A 8 -19.86 35.63 -9.04
N LEU A 9 -20.75 35.02 -8.26
CA LEU A 9 -20.40 34.41 -6.99
C LEU A 9 -19.57 33.15 -7.32
N MET A 10 -18.24 33.28 -7.30
CA MET A 10 -17.38 32.09 -7.22
C MET A 10 -17.64 31.44 -5.87
N VAL A 11 -18.51 30.43 -5.85
CA VAL A 11 -18.59 29.50 -4.74
C VAL A 11 -17.31 28.67 -4.81
N PHE A 12 -16.30 29.05 -4.01
CA PHE A 12 -15.25 28.10 -3.67
C PHE A 12 -15.92 27.00 -2.86
N SER A 13 -16.11 25.84 -3.48
CA SER A 13 -16.48 24.62 -2.76
C SER A 13 -15.31 24.29 -1.85
N SER A 14 -15.39 24.74 -0.60
CA SER A 14 -14.43 24.40 0.44
C SER A 14 -14.63 22.93 0.78
N VAL A 15 -13.90 22.05 0.09
CA VAL A 15 -13.70 20.69 0.58
C VAL A 15 -13.00 20.83 1.93
N ILE A 16 -13.69 20.49 3.02
CA ILE A 16 -13.07 20.35 4.33
C ILE A 16 -12.18 19.11 4.23
N THR A 17 -10.97 19.27 3.72
CA THR A 17 -9.91 18.31 3.96
C THR A 17 -9.48 18.50 5.40
N VAL A 18 -9.72 17.48 6.24
CA VAL A 18 -9.10 17.42 7.56
C VAL A 18 -7.58 17.44 7.35
N LEU A 19 -6.87 18.29 8.10
CA LEU A 19 -5.42 18.41 8.01
C LEU A 19 -4.78 17.01 8.13
N PRO A 20 -3.78 16.68 7.30
CA PRO A 20 -3.07 15.42 7.43
C PRO A 20 -2.51 15.21 8.83
N VAL A 21 -2.64 13.99 9.33
CA VAL A 21 -2.12 13.60 10.64
C VAL A 21 -1.11 12.47 10.46
N LYS A 22 -0.01 12.52 11.20
CA LYS A 22 1.02 11.48 11.21
C LYS A 22 0.50 10.21 11.86
N VAL A 23 0.80 9.07 11.25
CA VAL A 23 0.54 7.73 11.82
C VAL A 23 1.68 7.33 12.78
N THR A 24 1.59 7.68 14.05
CA THR A 24 2.71 7.55 15.00
C THR A 24 2.60 6.33 15.92
N SER A 25 3.75 5.93 16.47
CA SER A 25 3.90 4.87 17.46
C SER A 25 4.21 5.39 18.86
N ASN A 26 3.95 4.56 19.88
CA ASN A 26 4.40 4.78 21.25
C ASN A 26 5.93 4.86 21.36
N PHE A 27 6.67 4.17 20.48
CA PHE A 27 8.12 4.29 20.39
C PHE A 27 8.55 5.71 20.03
N GLU A 28 7.95 6.30 18.99
CA GLU A 28 8.21 7.68 18.57
C GLU A 28 7.88 8.69 19.66
N ASN A 29 6.69 8.55 20.25
CA ASN A 29 6.22 9.46 21.28
C ASN A 29 7.09 9.41 22.54
N TYR A 30 7.52 8.21 22.95
CA TYR A 30 8.31 8.04 24.16
C TYR A 30 9.75 8.50 23.99
N TRP A 31 10.39 8.15 22.86
CA TRP A 31 11.81 8.46 22.62
C TRP A 31 12.04 9.79 21.90
N GLY A 32 10.98 10.47 21.44
CA GLY A 32 11.10 11.72 20.68
C GLY A 32 11.79 11.53 19.34
N VAL A 33 11.59 10.37 18.71
CA VAL A 33 12.15 10.02 17.40
C VAL A 33 11.06 10.06 16.33
N SER A 34 11.46 10.17 15.06
CA SER A 34 10.54 10.10 13.92
C SER A 34 10.88 8.89 13.08
N LEU A 35 9.91 7.99 12.89
CA LEU A 35 10.06 6.84 12.01
C LEU A 35 9.73 7.27 10.58
N ASN A 36 10.72 7.24 9.71
CA ASN A 36 10.56 7.37 8.28
C ASN A 36 10.18 6.00 7.71
N ARG A 37 8.90 5.86 7.36
CA ARG A 37 8.28 4.61 6.91
C ARG A 37 7.75 4.77 5.50
N ASP A 38 8.00 3.79 4.65
CA ASP A 38 7.30 3.65 3.38
C ASP A 38 6.07 2.72 3.54
N CYS A 39 5.19 2.70 2.54
CA CYS A 39 3.92 1.98 2.56
C CYS A 39 2.97 2.50 3.66
N GLY A 40 2.31 1.60 4.40
CA GLY A 40 1.25 1.96 5.34
C GLY A 40 -0.05 1.21 5.05
N PHE A 41 0.01 -0.12 4.93
CA PHE A 41 -1.17 -0.95 4.79
C PHE A 41 -1.74 -1.26 6.17
N SER A 42 -3.06 -1.37 6.30
CA SER A 42 -3.67 -1.87 7.54
C SER A 42 -4.84 -2.80 7.30
N GLU A 43 -5.13 -3.59 8.32
CA GLU A 43 -6.28 -4.50 8.36
C GLU A 43 -6.86 -4.51 9.78
N PRO A 44 -8.19 -4.37 9.96
CA PRO A 44 -8.81 -4.51 11.26
C PRO A 44 -8.69 -5.94 11.79
N LEU A 45 -8.52 -6.06 13.10
CA LEU A 45 -8.51 -7.30 13.86
C LEU A 45 -9.79 -7.40 14.71
N ASP A 46 -10.18 -8.63 15.04
CA ASP A 46 -11.40 -8.94 15.81
C ASP A 46 -11.39 -8.43 17.27
N ASN A 47 -10.26 -7.91 17.73
CA ASN A 47 -10.07 -7.39 19.09
C ASN A 47 -10.16 -5.85 19.17
N GLY A 48 -10.63 -5.17 18.13
CA GLY A 48 -10.71 -3.70 18.08
C GLY A 48 -9.38 -3.00 17.83
N GLN A 49 -8.33 -3.75 17.47
CA GLN A 49 -7.06 -3.22 16.98
C GLN A 49 -6.97 -3.34 15.47
N ALA A 50 -6.07 -2.58 14.85
CA ALA A 50 -5.67 -2.76 13.47
C ALA A 50 -4.19 -3.14 13.42
N LEU A 51 -3.86 -4.10 12.57
CA LEU A 51 -2.47 -4.36 12.19
C LEU A 51 -2.07 -3.34 11.14
N TRP A 52 -0.92 -2.70 11.34
CA TRP A 52 -0.28 -1.82 10.39
C TRP A 52 1.01 -2.45 9.88
N LEU A 53 1.17 -2.49 8.57
CA LEU A 53 2.35 -2.99 7.89
C LEU A 53 3.00 -1.88 7.08
N PHE A 54 4.27 -1.65 7.36
CA PHE A 54 5.12 -0.68 6.70
C PHE A 54 6.19 -1.41 5.90
N CYS A 55 6.78 -0.72 4.93
CA CYS A 55 7.91 -1.23 4.18
C CYS A 55 9.22 -0.82 4.89
N ASP A 56 10.21 -0.29 4.16
CA ASP A 56 11.43 0.19 4.76
C ASP A 56 11.15 1.20 5.88
N THR A 57 11.87 1.05 6.99
CA THR A 57 11.69 1.87 8.19
C THR A 57 13.05 2.37 8.66
N ALA A 58 13.24 3.69 8.66
CA ALA A 58 14.46 4.35 9.10
C ALA A 58 14.18 5.31 10.25
N TRP A 59 15.14 5.50 11.15
CA TRP A 59 15.09 6.58 12.14
C TRP A 59 16.48 6.94 12.61
N SER A 60 16.58 8.10 13.27
CA SER A 60 17.81 8.51 13.96
C SER A 60 17.49 8.81 15.41
N ASP A 61 18.37 8.37 16.30
CA ASP A 61 18.33 8.68 17.72
C ASP A 61 19.75 9.03 18.23
N PHE A 62 19.91 9.14 19.55
CA PHE A 62 21.20 9.47 20.17
C PHE A 62 22.29 8.41 19.95
N ASN A 63 21.93 7.19 19.53
CA ASN A 63 22.86 6.10 19.20
C ASN A 63 23.20 6.04 17.70
N GLY A 64 22.60 6.91 16.87
CA GLY A 64 22.89 7.01 15.45
C GLY A 64 21.67 6.73 14.57
N SER A 65 21.95 6.39 13.30
CA SER A 65 20.94 6.04 12.31
C SER A 65 20.68 4.54 12.30
N HIS A 66 19.39 4.19 12.23
CA HIS A 66 18.90 2.82 12.22
C HIS A 66 18.05 2.59 10.98
N PHE A 67 18.07 1.36 10.48
CA PHE A 67 17.35 0.98 9.28
C PHE A 67 16.89 -0.47 9.37
N VAL A 68 15.60 -0.70 9.14
CA VAL A 68 15.02 -2.01 8.92
C VAL A 68 14.55 -2.08 7.47
N SER A 69 15.19 -2.92 6.67
CA SER A 69 14.80 -3.14 5.29
C SER A 69 13.60 -4.07 5.17
N GLY A 70 12.82 -3.89 4.10
CA GLY A 70 11.72 -4.79 3.75
C GLY A 70 10.41 -4.40 4.41
N SER A 71 10.22 -4.74 5.67
CA SER A 71 8.94 -4.49 6.34
C SER A 71 9.07 -4.40 7.85
N THR A 72 8.21 -3.57 8.45
CA THR A 72 7.95 -3.54 9.90
C THR A 72 6.45 -3.60 10.16
N ALA A 73 6.06 -3.92 11.39
CA ALA A 73 4.66 -4.04 11.76
C ALA A 73 4.38 -3.40 13.13
N ALA A 74 3.19 -2.84 13.28
CA ALA A 74 2.71 -2.28 14.53
C ALA A 74 1.22 -2.55 14.71
N VAL A 75 0.71 -2.50 15.94
CA VAL A 75 -0.71 -2.68 16.25
C VAL A 75 -1.21 -1.56 17.15
N GLY A 76 -2.43 -1.09 16.91
CA GLY A 76 -3.04 -0.10 17.78
C GLY A 76 -4.56 -0.07 17.63
N PRO A 77 -5.24 0.64 18.53
CA PRO A 77 -6.68 0.83 18.40
C PRO A 77 -6.99 1.58 17.10
N TYR A 78 -8.16 1.31 16.52
CA TYR A 78 -8.68 2.06 15.39
C TYR A 78 -10.05 2.63 15.71
N SER A 79 -10.38 3.74 15.07
CA SER A 79 -11.70 4.37 15.16
C SER A 79 -11.96 5.13 13.88
N ALA A 80 -13.17 4.98 13.34
CA ALA A 80 -13.57 5.67 12.12
C ALA A 80 -13.37 7.19 12.27
N GLY A 81 -12.71 7.80 11.28
CA GLY A 81 -12.40 9.22 11.25
C GLY A 81 -11.14 9.64 12.01
N LEU A 82 -10.47 8.73 12.72
CA LEU A 82 -9.28 9.04 13.51
C LEU A 82 -8.03 8.37 12.95
N VAL A 83 -6.94 9.13 12.88
CA VAL A 83 -5.61 8.60 12.52
C VAL A 83 -4.95 8.05 13.79
N PRO A 84 -4.40 6.82 13.77
CA PRO A 84 -3.76 6.25 14.95
C PRO A 84 -2.45 6.96 15.27
N THR A 85 -2.29 7.35 16.54
CA THR A 85 -1.09 8.06 17.04
C THR A 85 -0.32 7.31 18.11
N GLU A 86 -0.78 6.13 18.50
CA GLU A 86 -0.26 5.34 19.63
C GLU A 86 -0.07 3.86 19.23
N LEU A 87 0.43 3.61 18.01
CA LEU A 87 0.74 2.26 17.55
C LEU A 87 1.83 1.60 18.43
N ASN A 88 1.71 0.31 18.66
CA ASN A 88 2.67 -0.51 19.41
C ASN A 88 3.48 -1.33 18.42
N GLU A 89 4.79 -1.09 18.36
CA GLU A 89 5.70 -1.83 17.51
C GLU A 89 5.69 -3.32 17.84
N LEU A 90 5.57 -4.17 16.81
CA LEU A 90 5.63 -5.62 16.97
C LEU A 90 7.07 -6.11 16.90
N SER A 91 7.39 -7.05 17.80
CA SER A 91 8.60 -7.87 17.71
C SER A 91 8.25 -9.21 17.06
N MET A 92 8.95 -9.63 16.01
CA MET A 92 8.69 -10.92 15.33
C MET A 92 9.29 -12.13 16.04
N SER A 93 9.11 -12.20 17.36
CA SER A 93 9.34 -13.41 18.14
C SER A 93 7.99 -14.11 18.36
N PRO A 94 7.86 -15.42 18.06
CA PRO A 94 6.60 -16.13 18.26
C PRO A 94 6.10 -15.97 19.70
N GLY A 95 4.86 -15.49 19.86
CA GLY A 95 4.28 -15.17 21.16
C GLY A 95 3.18 -14.12 21.05
N PRO A 96 2.38 -13.89 22.09
CA PRO A 96 1.37 -12.86 22.04
C PRO A 96 1.98 -11.48 21.75
N PRO A 97 1.27 -10.59 21.04
CA PRO A 97 1.70 -9.20 20.85
C PRO A 97 2.07 -8.53 22.19
N PRO A 98 3.03 -7.60 22.20
CA PRO A 98 3.39 -6.87 23.40
C PRO A 98 2.17 -6.10 23.94
N LYS A 99 2.06 -6.04 25.28
CA LYS A 99 0.97 -5.30 25.94
C LYS A 99 1.15 -3.79 25.74
N PRO A 100 0.10 -3.05 25.34
CA PRO A 100 0.15 -1.59 25.30
C PRO A 100 0.22 -0.97 26.71
N PRO A 101 0.88 0.19 26.87
CA PRO A 101 1.76 0.80 25.88
C PRO A 101 3.11 0.04 25.80
N HIS A 102 3.61 -0.13 24.58
CA HIS A 102 4.89 -0.75 24.29
C HIS A 102 5.82 0.26 23.58
N TYR A 103 7.06 0.38 24.09
CA TYR A 103 8.04 1.38 23.64
C TYR A 103 9.28 0.76 22.99
N GLY A 104 9.21 -0.50 22.57
CA GLY A 104 10.28 -1.15 21.82
C GLY A 104 10.41 -0.58 20.41
N SER A 105 11.60 -0.61 19.85
CA SER A 105 11.86 -0.14 18.48
C SER A 105 11.20 -1.04 17.43
N PRO A 106 10.97 -0.53 16.20
CA PRO A 106 10.53 -1.36 15.09
C PRO A 106 11.44 -2.58 14.88
N SER A 107 10.85 -3.69 14.45
CA SER A 107 11.58 -4.91 14.09
C SER A 107 11.13 -5.44 12.74
N GLN A 108 12.01 -6.21 12.09
CA GLN A 108 11.73 -6.76 10.77
C GLN A 108 10.53 -7.72 10.80
N PHE A 109 9.50 -7.45 9.98
CA PHE A 109 8.28 -8.24 9.88
C PHE A 109 8.49 -9.50 9.01
N LEU A 110 8.79 -9.30 7.72
CA LEU A 110 9.24 -10.38 6.83
C LEU A 110 10.77 -10.35 6.69
N PRO A 111 11.46 -11.50 6.77
CA PRO A 111 12.91 -11.53 6.60
C PRO A 111 13.31 -11.12 5.17
N ALA A 112 14.48 -10.51 5.04
CA ALA A 112 15.04 -10.16 3.74
C ALA A 112 15.14 -11.41 2.83
N PRO A 113 14.80 -11.30 1.53
CA PRO A 113 14.86 -12.42 0.61
C PRO A 113 16.31 -12.77 0.27
N ALA A 114 16.58 -14.05 0.04
CA ALA A 114 17.88 -14.55 -0.40
C ALA A 114 17.92 -14.76 -1.91
N GLY A 115 19.12 -14.72 -2.50
CA GLY A 115 19.35 -15.11 -3.90
C GLY A 115 18.89 -14.11 -4.95
N LEU A 116 18.50 -12.88 -4.56
CA LEU A 116 18.25 -11.80 -5.51
C LEU A 116 19.55 -11.30 -6.15
N LEU A 117 19.45 -10.79 -7.36
CA LEU A 117 20.56 -10.15 -8.08
C LEU A 117 20.28 -8.66 -8.28
N ASN A 118 21.31 -7.83 -8.38
CA ASN A 118 21.16 -6.45 -8.81
C ASN A 118 21.01 -6.38 -10.35
N PRO A 119 20.69 -5.20 -10.94
CA PRO A 119 20.56 -5.05 -12.39
C PRO A 119 21.81 -5.40 -13.21
N SER A 120 22.99 -5.41 -12.58
CA SER A 120 24.26 -5.83 -13.20
C SER A 120 24.51 -7.34 -13.10
N GLY A 121 23.58 -8.11 -12.52
CA GLY A 121 23.68 -9.56 -12.37
C GLY A 121 24.53 -10.03 -11.18
N GLN A 122 24.94 -9.13 -10.28
CA GLN A 122 25.70 -9.48 -9.08
C GLN A 122 24.75 -9.81 -7.92
N PRO A 123 25.19 -10.59 -6.90
CA PRO A 123 24.38 -10.83 -5.71
C PRO A 123 23.90 -9.53 -5.06
N CYS A 124 22.61 -9.44 -4.78
CA CYS A 124 22.03 -8.34 -4.03
C CYS A 124 22.24 -8.56 -2.53
N THR A 125 23.38 -8.11 -2.03
CA THR A 125 23.72 -8.12 -0.61
C THR A 125 23.67 -6.71 -0.04
N PRO A 126 23.32 -6.53 1.25
CA PRO A 126 23.37 -5.24 1.91
C PRO A 126 24.75 -4.59 1.74
N ASN A 127 24.79 -3.43 1.12
CA ASN A 127 25.97 -2.60 0.98
C ASN A 127 25.54 -1.13 0.78
N VAL A 128 26.48 -0.20 0.73
CA VAL A 128 26.16 1.19 0.37
C VAL A 128 25.47 1.19 -1.01
N GLY A 129 24.26 1.75 -1.09
CA GLY A 129 23.52 1.90 -2.34
C GLY A 129 22.74 0.66 -2.80
N GLN A 130 22.77 -0.49 -2.09
CA GLN A 130 21.91 -1.62 -2.43
C GLN A 130 21.55 -2.53 -1.25
N TYR A 131 20.36 -3.15 -1.31
CA TYR A 131 19.96 -4.19 -0.36
C TYR A 131 18.77 -5.02 -0.87
N PRO A 132 18.65 -6.29 -0.44
CA PRO A 132 17.45 -7.08 -0.66
C PRO A 132 16.36 -6.70 0.34
N ALA A 133 15.11 -6.66 -0.13
CA ALA A 133 13.95 -6.32 0.66
C ALA A 133 12.74 -7.18 0.27
N SER A 134 11.83 -7.39 1.22
CA SER A 134 10.47 -7.89 0.96
C SER A 134 9.48 -6.80 1.33
N TRP A 135 9.07 -6.00 0.33
CA TRP A 135 8.12 -4.91 0.52
C TRP A 135 6.69 -5.42 0.47
N ILE A 136 5.88 -4.96 1.42
CA ILE A 136 4.46 -5.31 1.48
C ILE A 136 3.72 -4.67 0.30
N THR A 137 2.78 -5.39 -0.28
CA THR A 137 1.92 -4.91 -1.37
C THR A 137 0.43 -4.96 -1.02
N GLY A 138 0.09 -5.46 0.16
CA GLY A 138 -1.27 -5.48 0.68
C GLY A 138 -1.49 -6.51 1.79
N ILE A 139 -2.65 -6.41 2.42
CA ILE A 139 -3.12 -7.31 3.47
C ILE A 139 -4.63 -7.52 3.34
N ALA A 140 -5.11 -8.71 3.68
CA ALA A 140 -6.54 -9.00 3.81
C ALA A 140 -6.82 -10.11 4.83
N THR A 141 -7.93 -9.98 5.53
CA THR A 141 -8.46 -11.04 6.37
C THR A 141 -9.03 -12.18 5.52
N VAL A 142 -8.54 -13.41 5.72
CA VAL A 142 -9.13 -14.63 5.15
C VAL A 142 -10.05 -15.28 6.19
N THR A 143 -9.57 -15.37 7.43
CA THR A 143 -10.31 -15.73 8.63
C THR A 143 -9.80 -14.88 9.80
N PRO A 144 -10.53 -14.76 10.92
CA PRO A 144 -10.04 -14.05 12.11
C PRO A 144 -8.60 -14.36 12.55
N ASP A 145 -8.20 -15.64 12.43
CA ASP A 145 -6.89 -16.12 12.84
C ASP A 145 -5.87 -16.23 11.69
N ASN A 146 -6.21 -15.72 10.49
CA ASN A 146 -5.37 -15.82 9.31
C ASN A 146 -5.53 -14.59 8.39
N LEU A 147 -4.52 -13.74 8.43
CA LEU A 147 -4.35 -12.64 7.50
C LEU A 147 -3.43 -13.06 6.37
N LEU A 148 -3.84 -12.76 5.14
CA LEU A 148 -3.01 -12.92 3.96
C LEU A 148 -2.23 -11.62 3.73
N VAL A 149 -0.92 -11.69 3.77
CA VAL A 149 -0.02 -10.57 3.47
C VAL A 149 0.65 -10.82 2.13
N THR A 150 0.51 -9.90 1.19
CA THR A 150 1.18 -9.98 -0.11
C THR A 150 2.45 -9.15 -0.09
N TYR A 151 3.51 -9.61 -0.77
CA TYR A 151 4.78 -8.91 -0.81
C TYR A 151 5.49 -9.06 -2.16
N ALA A 152 6.39 -8.12 -2.46
CA ALA A 152 7.33 -8.18 -3.57
C ALA A 152 8.75 -8.34 -3.04
N ASP A 153 9.50 -9.28 -3.60
CA ASP A 153 10.92 -9.46 -3.33
C ASP A 153 11.71 -8.64 -4.37
N LEU A 154 12.52 -7.70 -3.90
CA LEU A 154 13.25 -6.78 -4.77
C LEU A 154 14.66 -6.50 -4.26
N CYS A 155 15.54 -6.19 -5.21
CA CYS A 155 16.81 -5.56 -4.92
C CYS A 155 16.61 -4.04 -5.06
N VAL A 156 16.70 -3.32 -3.94
CA VAL A 156 16.76 -1.86 -3.96
C VAL A 156 18.18 -1.46 -4.36
N THR A 157 18.30 -0.50 -5.29
CA THR A 157 19.59 0.02 -5.76
C THR A 157 19.55 1.54 -5.92
N ASP A 158 20.72 2.19 -6.02
CA ASP A 158 20.90 3.59 -6.37
C ASP A 158 21.07 3.82 -7.89
N THR A 159 20.80 2.78 -8.70
CA THR A 159 20.90 2.84 -10.17
C THR A 159 19.64 3.39 -10.82
N GLU A 160 19.65 3.54 -12.15
CA GLU A 160 18.46 3.91 -12.94
C GLU A 160 17.28 2.93 -12.77
N LYS A 161 17.52 1.72 -12.26
CA LYS A 161 16.50 0.74 -11.89
C LYS A 161 16.48 0.58 -10.35
N PRO A 162 15.97 1.59 -9.63
CA PRO A 162 16.08 1.64 -8.17
C PRO A 162 15.33 0.50 -7.48
N PHE A 163 14.28 -0.03 -8.13
CA PHE A 163 13.43 -1.09 -7.58
C PHE A 163 13.40 -2.28 -8.54
N PHE A 164 14.37 -3.20 -8.39
CA PHE A 164 14.48 -4.37 -9.25
C PHE A 164 13.72 -5.56 -8.67
N ILE A 165 12.41 -5.58 -8.92
CA ILE A 165 11.48 -6.57 -8.39
C ILE A 165 11.66 -7.89 -9.16
N GLN A 166 12.02 -8.93 -8.43
CA GLN A 166 12.37 -10.25 -8.99
C GLN A 166 11.48 -11.36 -8.45
N GLY A 167 10.62 -11.06 -7.48
CA GLY A 167 9.66 -12.00 -6.96
C GLY A 167 8.39 -11.35 -6.45
N PHE A 168 7.33 -12.15 -6.42
CA PHE A 168 6.08 -11.85 -5.75
C PHE A 168 5.73 -13.05 -4.87
N GLY A 169 5.25 -12.79 -3.66
CA GLY A 169 4.90 -13.83 -2.71
C GLY A 169 3.77 -13.45 -1.77
N ILE A 170 3.41 -14.45 -0.98
CA ILE A 170 2.34 -14.39 0.00
C ILE A 170 2.85 -14.97 1.32
N ALA A 171 2.50 -14.31 2.41
CA ALA A 171 2.66 -14.77 3.77
C ALA A 171 1.29 -14.92 4.43
N GLU A 172 1.18 -15.90 5.32
CA GLU A 172 0.03 -16.10 6.20
C GLU A 172 0.46 -15.68 7.60
N TYR A 173 -0.32 -14.81 8.22
CA TYR A 173 -0.02 -14.24 9.53
C TYR A 173 -1.18 -14.51 10.49
N ASN A 174 -0.85 -15.07 11.65
CA ASN A 174 -1.79 -15.23 12.75
C ASN A 174 -1.59 -14.10 13.76
N PRO A 175 -2.58 -13.19 13.92
CA PRO A 175 -2.45 -12.04 14.82
C PRO A 175 -2.48 -12.40 16.31
N ALA A 176 -3.17 -13.48 16.70
CA ALA A 176 -3.24 -13.90 18.10
C ALA A 176 -1.87 -14.37 18.64
N ASN A 177 -1.07 -14.95 17.76
CA ASN A 177 0.23 -15.55 18.09
C ASN A 177 1.41 -14.68 17.64
N ASN A 178 1.12 -13.51 17.06
CA ASN A 178 2.07 -12.64 16.39
C ASN A 178 3.09 -13.41 15.52
N ALA A 179 2.58 -14.27 14.63
CA ALA A 179 3.42 -15.24 13.91
C ALA A 179 3.09 -15.30 12.43
N VAL A 180 4.11 -15.19 11.58
CA VAL A 180 4.03 -15.61 10.18
C VAL A 180 4.05 -17.14 10.17
N THR A 181 2.90 -17.75 9.91
CA THR A 181 2.69 -19.20 9.96
C THR A 181 3.13 -19.88 8.67
N ALA A 182 3.16 -19.14 7.57
CA ALA A 182 3.72 -19.61 6.30
C ALA A 182 4.15 -18.44 5.41
N ARG A 183 5.06 -18.74 4.49
CA ARG A 183 5.53 -17.82 3.46
C ARG A 183 5.82 -18.60 2.18
N THR A 184 5.45 -18.05 1.03
CA THR A 184 5.73 -18.65 -0.28
C THR A 184 5.99 -17.55 -1.29
N THR A 185 7.18 -17.55 -1.89
CA THR A 185 7.44 -16.76 -3.11
C THR A 185 6.82 -17.51 -4.28
N VAL A 186 5.73 -16.94 -4.81
CA VAL A 186 4.86 -17.56 -5.82
C VAL A 186 5.48 -17.44 -7.21
N PHE A 187 5.90 -16.24 -7.57
CA PHE A 187 6.61 -15.98 -8.82
C PHE A 187 8.03 -15.52 -8.49
N SER A 188 9.02 -16.05 -9.19
CA SER A 188 10.42 -15.64 -9.01
C SER A 188 11.18 -15.76 -10.32
N THR A 189 11.94 -14.72 -10.65
CA THR A 189 12.87 -14.66 -11.78
C THR A 189 14.12 -13.88 -11.37
N PRO A 190 15.04 -14.47 -10.57
CA PRO A 190 16.26 -13.77 -10.15
C PRO A 190 17.05 -13.23 -11.34
N GLY A 191 17.54 -11.99 -11.23
CA GLY A 191 18.25 -11.27 -12.29
C GLY A 191 17.35 -10.70 -13.39
N VAL A 192 16.03 -10.86 -13.30
CA VAL A 192 15.07 -10.38 -14.31
C VAL A 192 13.92 -9.66 -13.62
N GLN A 193 13.58 -8.47 -14.12
CA GLN A 193 12.41 -7.73 -13.65
C GLN A 193 11.15 -8.58 -13.87
N LEU A 194 10.41 -8.83 -12.80
CA LEU A 194 9.16 -9.54 -12.87
C LEU A 194 8.14 -8.73 -13.72
N PRO A 195 7.39 -9.37 -14.64
CA PRO A 195 6.34 -8.67 -15.39
C PRO A 195 5.33 -8.01 -14.45
N ALA A 196 4.89 -6.79 -14.76
CA ALA A 196 3.98 -6.01 -13.92
C ALA A 196 2.71 -6.77 -13.53
N ALA A 197 2.13 -7.56 -14.44
CA ALA A 197 0.96 -8.40 -14.15
C ALA A 197 1.20 -9.51 -13.09
N LYS A 198 2.45 -9.81 -12.75
CA LYS A 198 2.83 -10.74 -11.67
C LYS A 198 3.28 -10.03 -10.39
N ILE A 199 3.41 -8.71 -10.39
CA ILE A 199 3.65 -7.90 -9.21
C ILE A 199 2.28 -7.50 -8.67
N LEU A 200 1.79 -8.31 -7.73
CA LEU A 200 0.41 -8.28 -7.28
C LEU A 200 0.31 -7.70 -5.87
N GLY A 201 -0.83 -7.09 -5.54
CA GLY A 201 -1.12 -6.49 -4.24
C GLY A 201 -2.62 -6.31 -4.00
N SER A 202 -2.97 -5.55 -2.96
CA SER A 202 -4.37 -5.26 -2.58
C SER A 202 -5.28 -6.51 -2.58
N PRO A 203 -4.95 -7.54 -1.76
CA PRO A 203 -5.73 -8.78 -1.76
C PRO A 203 -7.19 -8.53 -1.36
N ILE A 204 -8.13 -9.15 -2.07
CA ILE A 204 -9.55 -9.17 -1.73
C ILE A 204 -10.00 -10.64 -1.66
N TYR A 205 -10.28 -11.13 -0.45
CA TYR A 205 -10.81 -12.48 -0.27
C TYR A 205 -12.33 -12.47 -0.37
N THR A 206 -12.89 -13.13 -1.38
CA THR A 206 -14.34 -13.19 -1.60
C THR A 206 -14.72 -14.36 -2.50
N GLY A 207 -15.85 -15.02 -2.23
CA GLY A 207 -16.38 -16.09 -3.08
C GLY A 207 -15.43 -17.29 -3.25
N GLY A 208 -14.58 -17.57 -2.25
CA GLY A 208 -13.59 -18.66 -2.28
C GLY A 208 -12.29 -18.34 -3.03
N PHE A 209 -12.15 -17.13 -3.59
CA PHE A 209 -10.95 -16.69 -4.29
C PHE A 209 -10.27 -15.53 -3.56
N VAL A 210 -8.96 -15.44 -3.69
CA VAL A 210 -8.18 -14.22 -3.45
C VAL A 210 -8.03 -13.51 -4.79
N TYR A 211 -8.56 -12.30 -4.90
CA TYR A 211 -8.32 -11.39 -6.03
C TYR A 211 -7.17 -10.47 -5.69
N LEU A 212 -6.28 -10.23 -6.65
CA LEU A 212 -5.06 -9.45 -6.47
C LEU A 212 -4.89 -8.50 -7.65
N TYR A 213 -4.46 -7.28 -7.39
CA TYR A 213 -4.33 -6.23 -8.39
C TYR A 213 -2.88 -6.00 -8.73
N GLY A 214 -2.58 -5.87 -10.03
CA GLY A 214 -1.30 -5.41 -10.54
C GLY A 214 -1.51 -4.14 -11.36
N PHE A 215 -0.47 -3.34 -11.50
CA PHE A 215 -0.50 -2.14 -12.32
C PHE A 215 0.80 -1.95 -13.07
N GLU A 216 0.74 -1.22 -14.19
CA GLU A 216 1.90 -0.83 -14.97
C GLU A 216 1.72 0.59 -15.46
N CYS A 217 2.72 1.43 -15.26
CA CYS A 217 2.83 2.70 -15.96
C CYS A 217 3.83 2.56 -17.11
N THR A 218 3.34 2.63 -18.35
CA THR A 218 4.16 2.44 -19.56
C THR A 218 4.68 3.76 -20.12
N ASN A 219 4.08 4.89 -19.74
CA ASN A 219 4.54 6.20 -20.15
C ASN A 219 4.36 7.24 -19.04
N TRP A 220 5.48 7.89 -18.68
CA TRP A 220 5.53 8.99 -17.74
C TRP A 220 5.72 10.31 -18.49
N PHE A 221 4.90 11.30 -18.17
CA PHE A 221 5.09 12.67 -18.66
C PHE A 221 5.05 13.64 -17.48
N SER A 222 6.16 14.34 -17.24
CA SER A 222 6.29 15.33 -16.17
C SER A 222 5.85 14.81 -14.78
N GLY A 223 6.22 13.58 -14.43
CA GLY A 223 5.89 12.95 -13.14
C GLY A 223 4.47 12.39 -13.02
N VAL A 224 3.69 12.40 -14.12
CA VAL A 224 2.34 11.84 -14.20
C VAL A 224 2.35 10.57 -15.05
N CYS A 225 1.63 9.54 -14.61
CA CYS A 225 1.39 8.36 -15.43
C CYS A 225 0.28 8.63 -16.46
N VAL A 226 0.66 8.78 -17.73
CA VAL A 226 -0.29 9.13 -18.82
C VAL A 226 -0.75 7.92 -19.62
N ASN A 227 -0.01 6.82 -19.60
CA ASN A 227 -0.41 5.55 -20.18
C ASN A 227 0.00 4.40 -19.28
N GLY A 228 -0.87 3.40 -19.16
CA GLY A 228 -0.70 2.31 -18.23
C GLY A 228 -1.91 1.40 -18.19
N SER A 229 -1.86 0.41 -17.30
CA SER A 229 -2.95 -0.52 -17.08
C SER A 229 -3.04 -0.95 -15.62
N THR A 230 -4.25 -1.29 -15.18
CA THR A 230 -4.52 -2.03 -13.96
C THR A 230 -5.11 -3.37 -14.36
N ASN A 231 -4.53 -4.47 -13.88
CA ASN A 231 -5.01 -5.82 -14.12
C ASN A 231 -5.38 -6.50 -12.81
N VAL A 232 -6.15 -7.59 -12.90
CA VAL A 232 -6.54 -8.40 -11.74
C VAL A 232 -6.27 -9.87 -12.02
N ALA A 233 -5.64 -10.52 -11.04
CA ALA A 233 -5.51 -11.96 -10.96
C ALA A 233 -6.45 -12.51 -9.89
N ARG A 234 -6.79 -13.80 -9.99
CA ARG A 234 -7.43 -14.56 -8.91
C ARG A 234 -6.77 -15.91 -8.70
N THR A 235 -6.93 -16.46 -7.51
CA THR A 235 -6.50 -17.83 -7.17
C THR A 235 -7.35 -18.36 -6.00
N ASP A 236 -7.68 -19.65 -6.02
CA ASP A 236 -8.26 -20.38 -4.87
C ASP A 236 -7.20 -21.21 -4.11
N SER A 237 -5.95 -21.18 -4.58
CA SER A 237 -4.78 -21.86 -4.00
C SER A 237 -3.58 -20.94 -4.16
N TRP A 238 -3.48 -19.95 -3.28
CA TRP A 238 -2.53 -18.83 -3.40
C TRP A 238 -1.06 -19.22 -3.26
N ARG A 239 -0.75 -20.42 -2.75
CA ARG A 239 0.63 -20.93 -2.73
C ARG A 239 1.05 -21.62 -4.03
N ALA A 240 0.10 -21.91 -4.93
CA ALA A 240 0.35 -22.65 -6.16
C ALA A 240 0.43 -21.68 -7.37
N PRO A 241 1.61 -21.41 -7.94
CA PRO A 241 1.75 -20.43 -9.03
C PRO A 241 0.95 -20.79 -10.28
N GLY A 242 0.81 -22.09 -10.59
CA GLY A 242 0.03 -22.56 -11.75
C GLY A 242 -1.48 -22.35 -11.61
N ASN A 243 -1.96 -21.93 -10.44
CA ASN A 243 -3.37 -21.73 -10.16
C ASN A 243 -3.84 -20.28 -10.35
N TYR A 244 -2.91 -19.37 -10.60
CA TYR A 244 -3.24 -17.97 -10.84
C TYR A 244 -3.86 -17.81 -12.23
N GLN A 245 -4.97 -17.08 -12.26
CA GLN A 245 -5.67 -16.74 -13.50
C GLN A 245 -5.83 -15.22 -13.57
N TRP A 246 -5.58 -14.64 -14.73
CA TRP A 246 -5.73 -13.20 -15.00
C TRP A 246 -7.00 -12.94 -15.76
N TYR A 247 -7.67 -11.84 -15.43
CA TYR A 247 -8.86 -11.44 -16.15
C TYR A 247 -8.48 -10.90 -17.55
N SER A 248 -9.15 -11.43 -18.57
CA SER A 248 -8.99 -11.07 -19.97
C SER A 248 -10.35 -11.12 -20.66
N GLN A 249 -10.82 -9.97 -21.16
CA GLN A 249 -11.99 -9.87 -22.04
C GLN A 249 -13.25 -10.66 -21.57
N GLY A 250 -13.57 -10.61 -20.27
CA GLY A 250 -14.76 -11.29 -19.73
C GLY A 250 -14.52 -12.68 -19.13
N ALA A 251 -13.30 -13.22 -19.21
CA ALA A 251 -12.96 -14.51 -18.65
C ALA A 251 -11.64 -14.48 -17.86
N PHE A 252 -11.40 -15.50 -17.06
CA PHE A 252 -10.13 -15.71 -16.38
C PHE A 252 -9.29 -16.72 -17.17
N VAL A 253 -8.05 -16.35 -17.48
CA VAL A 253 -7.09 -17.15 -18.27
C VAL A 253 -5.78 -17.32 -17.53
N TYR A 254 -5.06 -18.43 -17.75
CA TYR A 254 -3.80 -18.70 -17.03
C TYR A 254 -2.60 -17.87 -17.53
N SER A 255 -2.71 -17.23 -18.69
CA SER A 255 -1.62 -16.41 -19.23
C SER A 255 -1.71 -14.97 -18.74
N HIS A 256 -0.76 -14.56 -17.89
CA HIS A 256 -0.66 -13.16 -17.45
C HIS A 256 -0.43 -12.17 -18.60
N ALA A 257 0.16 -12.62 -19.71
CA ALA A 257 0.40 -11.76 -20.89
C ALA A 257 -0.89 -11.38 -21.62
N GLN A 258 -2.00 -12.07 -21.33
CA GLN A 258 -3.32 -11.77 -21.89
C GLN A 258 -4.17 -10.89 -20.95
N ALA A 259 -3.64 -10.50 -19.79
CA ALA A 259 -4.38 -9.69 -18.83
C ALA A 259 -4.81 -8.36 -19.46
N THR A 260 -6.10 -8.02 -19.32
CA THR A 260 -6.64 -6.76 -19.86
C THR A 260 -6.74 -5.70 -18.78
N ASN A 261 -6.67 -4.44 -19.18
CA ASN A 261 -6.94 -3.32 -18.30
C ASN A 261 -8.40 -3.37 -17.79
N ILE A 262 -8.59 -3.40 -16.47
CA ILE A 262 -9.92 -3.47 -15.83
C ILE A 262 -10.43 -2.12 -15.34
N ILE A 263 -9.53 -1.16 -15.06
CA ILE A 263 -9.90 0.21 -14.70
C ILE A 263 -9.47 1.12 -15.85
N PRO A 264 -10.36 1.86 -16.51
CA PRO A 264 -10.04 2.64 -17.71
C PRO A 264 -9.28 3.93 -17.38
N SER A 265 -8.17 3.80 -16.64
CA SER A 265 -7.31 4.87 -16.17
C SER A 265 -5.89 4.36 -15.95
N ALA A 266 -4.90 5.15 -16.36
CA ALA A 266 -3.49 4.88 -16.08
C ALA A 266 -3.19 5.11 -14.59
N ALA A 267 -2.33 4.28 -14.00
CA ALA A 267 -2.02 4.35 -12.57
C ALA A 267 -0.49 4.28 -12.34
N ALA A 268 -0.02 5.16 -11.46
CA ALA A 268 1.29 5.11 -10.83
C ALA A 268 1.32 4.19 -9.59
N GLY A 269 0.16 3.80 -9.09
CA GLY A 269 -0.05 2.90 -7.97
C GLY A 269 -1.53 2.56 -7.83
N VAL A 270 -1.84 1.38 -7.28
CA VAL A 270 -3.21 0.92 -7.05
C VAL A 270 -3.35 0.37 -5.64
N SER A 271 -4.37 0.85 -4.94
CA SER A 271 -4.83 0.33 -3.65
C SER A 271 -6.31 -0.03 -3.77
N VAL A 272 -6.68 -1.29 -3.51
CA VAL A 272 -8.07 -1.76 -3.62
C VAL A 272 -8.53 -2.37 -2.30
N HIS A 273 -9.66 -1.90 -1.80
CA HIS A 273 -10.21 -2.35 -0.52
C HIS A 273 -11.74 -2.44 -0.55
N ARG A 274 -12.30 -3.24 0.36
CA ARG A 274 -13.75 -3.30 0.60
C ARG A 274 -14.10 -2.43 1.80
N PHE A 275 -14.81 -1.34 1.56
CA PHE A 275 -15.20 -0.35 2.55
C PHE A 275 -16.63 -0.59 3.04
N GLY A 276 -16.82 -1.57 3.93
CA GLY A 276 -18.12 -1.82 4.58
C GLY A 276 -19.33 -1.71 3.63
N SER A 277 -20.27 -0.81 3.96
CA SER A 277 -21.46 -0.51 3.14
C SER A 277 -21.19 0.27 1.86
N ALA A 278 -20.07 0.99 1.76
CA ALA A 278 -19.68 1.69 0.53
C ALA A 278 -19.26 0.68 -0.56
N GLY A 279 -18.75 -0.49 -0.16
CA GLY A 279 -18.40 -1.59 -1.05
C GLY A 279 -16.97 -1.49 -1.59
N LEU A 280 -16.71 -2.08 -2.74
CA LEU A 280 -15.36 -2.19 -3.30
C LEU A 280 -14.93 -0.87 -3.96
N HIS A 281 -13.80 -0.33 -3.52
CA HIS A 281 -13.19 0.87 -4.09
C HIS A 281 -11.71 0.66 -4.39
N ALA A 282 -11.24 1.35 -5.41
CA ALA A 282 -9.84 1.46 -5.78
C ALA A 282 -9.39 2.92 -5.71
N ILE A 283 -8.24 3.16 -5.10
CA ILE A 283 -7.50 4.41 -5.13
C ILE A 283 -6.39 4.24 -6.16
N LEU A 284 -6.46 5.00 -7.24
CA LEU A 284 -5.42 5.04 -8.26
C LEU A 284 -4.55 6.28 -8.06
N GLN A 285 -3.31 6.07 -7.63
CA GLN A 285 -2.32 7.14 -7.64
C GLN A 285 -2.01 7.49 -9.10
N LYS A 286 -2.01 8.79 -9.43
CA LYS A 286 -1.85 9.30 -10.80
C LYS A 286 -0.48 9.87 -11.07
N ASP A 287 0.11 10.47 -10.04
CA ASP A 287 1.37 11.18 -10.13
C ASP A 287 2.18 11.05 -8.84
N LEU A 288 3.42 11.50 -8.91
CA LEU A 288 4.36 11.47 -7.78
C LEU A 288 4.21 12.69 -6.85
N GLY A 289 3.22 13.54 -7.09
CA GLY A 289 2.84 14.69 -6.28
C GLY A 289 1.64 14.42 -5.38
N GLY A 290 1.11 13.20 -5.36
CA GLY A 290 -0.03 12.81 -4.52
C GLY A 290 -1.40 12.95 -5.19
N GLY A 291 -1.46 13.19 -6.50
CA GLY A 291 -2.72 13.15 -7.25
C GLY A 291 -3.29 11.74 -7.32
N PHE A 292 -4.60 11.60 -7.17
CA PHE A 292 -5.30 10.33 -7.20
C PHE A 292 -6.71 10.40 -7.81
N GLU A 293 -7.22 9.23 -8.19
CA GLU A 293 -8.62 9.00 -8.55
C GLU A 293 -9.21 7.91 -7.66
N VAL A 294 -10.50 8.00 -7.36
CA VAL A 294 -11.26 6.96 -6.65
C VAL A 294 -12.24 6.31 -7.61
N TRP A 295 -12.21 4.99 -7.66
CA TRP A 295 -13.05 4.16 -8.52
C TRP A 295 -13.86 3.18 -7.69
N ARG A 296 -15.08 2.87 -8.10
CA ARG A 296 -15.98 1.94 -7.43
C ARG A 296 -16.40 0.82 -8.37
N ALA A 297 -16.54 -0.39 -7.83
CA ALA A 297 -17.10 -1.53 -8.54
C ALA A 297 -17.98 -2.41 -7.64
N ALA A 298 -18.87 -3.19 -8.24
CA ALA A 298 -19.66 -4.20 -7.52
C ALA A 298 -18.90 -5.52 -7.36
N THR A 299 -17.96 -5.81 -8.26
CA THR A 299 -17.15 -7.05 -8.26
C THR A 299 -15.67 -6.72 -8.44
N PRO A 300 -14.75 -7.63 -8.06
CA PRO A 300 -13.32 -7.40 -8.22
C PRO A 300 -12.85 -7.07 -9.65
N VAL A 301 -13.59 -7.51 -10.67
CA VAL A 301 -13.25 -7.31 -12.09
C VAL A 301 -13.95 -6.09 -12.71
N GLY A 302 -14.81 -5.40 -11.96
CA GLY A 302 -15.58 -4.25 -12.44
C GLY A 302 -17.05 -4.58 -12.76
N PRO A 303 -17.72 -3.76 -13.60
CA PRO A 303 -17.18 -2.54 -14.21
C PRO A 303 -16.78 -1.52 -13.14
N TRP A 304 -15.67 -0.82 -13.39
CA TRP A 304 -15.16 0.22 -12.52
C TRP A 304 -15.64 1.59 -12.99
N ILE A 305 -16.19 2.38 -12.06
CA ILE A 305 -16.76 3.70 -12.32
C ILE A 305 -16.03 4.71 -11.44
N GLN A 306 -15.50 5.77 -12.04
CA GLN A 306 -14.84 6.84 -11.30
C GLN A 306 -15.88 7.58 -10.45
N ARG A 307 -15.53 7.85 -9.20
CA ARG A 307 -16.37 8.54 -8.21
C ARG A 307 -15.85 9.93 -7.91
N SER A 308 -14.53 10.06 -7.78
CA SER A 308 -13.89 11.31 -7.43
C SER A 308 -12.43 11.31 -7.89
N SER A 309 -11.79 12.46 -7.76
CA SER A 309 -10.35 12.64 -7.86
C SER A 309 -9.92 13.70 -6.86
N GLY A 310 -8.63 13.69 -6.52
CA GLY A 310 -8.10 14.61 -5.53
C GLY A 310 -6.59 14.62 -5.52
N LYS A 311 -6.04 15.35 -4.54
CA LYS A 311 -4.62 15.41 -4.28
C LYS A 311 -4.41 15.47 -2.78
N VAL A 312 -3.57 14.59 -2.25
CA VAL A 312 -3.17 14.64 -0.84
C VAL A 312 -2.22 15.81 -0.58
N ALA A 313 -2.20 16.32 0.64
CA ALA A 313 -1.37 17.47 1.02
C ALA A 313 0.06 17.03 1.33
N CYS A 314 0.79 16.62 0.29
CA CYS A 314 2.22 16.38 0.37
C CYS A 314 3.01 17.69 0.21
N SER A 315 4.18 17.73 0.84
CA SER A 315 5.16 18.81 0.70
C SER A 315 6.56 18.24 0.51
N GLY A 316 7.50 19.05 0.00
CA GLY A 316 8.88 18.61 -0.21
C GLY A 316 9.05 17.49 -1.24
N GLY A 317 10.20 16.81 -1.18
CA GLY A 317 10.53 15.65 -2.00
C GLY A 317 11.32 15.96 -3.28
N SER A 318 12.16 15.01 -3.69
CA SER A 318 12.89 14.99 -4.97
C SER A 318 13.42 13.59 -5.27
N GLY A 319 13.73 13.26 -6.52
CA GLY A 319 14.31 11.96 -6.88
C GLY A 319 13.35 10.81 -6.60
N HIS A 320 13.72 9.84 -5.76
CA HIS A 320 12.86 8.74 -5.33
C HIS A 320 12.06 9.03 -4.07
N ASP A 321 12.33 10.17 -3.41
CA ASP A 321 11.65 10.62 -2.21
C ASP A 321 10.44 11.48 -2.57
N LEU A 322 9.39 10.84 -3.09
CA LEU A 322 8.20 11.48 -3.64
C LEU A 322 6.94 11.07 -2.89
N CYS A 323 5.87 11.85 -3.05
CA CYS A 323 4.56 11.57 -2.47
C CYS A 323 3.98 10.30 -3.10
N ARG A 324 3.86 9.22 -2.31
CA ARG A 324 3.60 7.88 -2.83
C ARG A 324 2.88 6.98 -1.85
N ALA A 325 2.60 5.76 -2.31
CA ALA A 325 2.01 4.68 -1.54
C ALA A 325 0.61 5.02 -0.99
N LEU A 326 -0.21 5.70 -1.81
CA LEU A 326 -1.59 6.03 -1.43
C LEU A 326 -2.40 4.75 -1.18
N THR A 327 -2.83 4.56 0.07
CA THR A 327 -3.52 3.34 0.53
C THR A 327 -4.79 3.68 1.28
N GLY A 328 -5.86 2.94 1.03
CA GLY A 328 -7.15 3.11 1.70
C GLY A 328 -7.27 2.31 2.99
N HIS A 329 -8.01 2.84 3.97
CA HIS A 329 -8.20 2.22 5.28
C HIS A 329 -9.69 2.06 5.63
N PRO A 330 -10.32 0.91 5.30
CA PRO A 330 -11.73 0.66 5.54
C PRO A 330 -12.21 0.91 6.97
N GLU A 331 -11.41 0.47 7.93
CA GLU A 331 -11.69 0.53 9.37
C GLU A 331 -11.56 1.94 9.95
N LEU A 332 -10.82 2.83 9.26
CA LEU A 332 -10.69 4.24 9.60
C LEU A 332 -11.63 5.15 8.81
N SER A 333 -12.28 4.62 7.78
CA SER A 333 -13.20 5.38 6.94
C SER A 333 -14.54 5.60 7.65
N THR A 334 -15.18 6.72 7.34
CA THR A 334 -16.51 7.08 7.84
C THR A 334 -17.57 6.89 6.75
N ALA A 335 -18.84 7.12 7.08
CA ALA A 335 -19.91 7.10 6.09
C ALA A 335 -19.70 8.15 4.97
N ASP A 336 -19.08 9.29 5.28
CA ASP A 336 -18.96 10.43 4.38
C ASP A 336 -17.55 10.58 3.78
N HIS A 337 -16.54 9.97 4.39
CA HIS A 337 -15.14 10.11 3.98
C HIS A 337 -14.40 8.78 3.99
N MET A 338 -13.56 8.60 2.98
CA MET A 338 -12.54 7.57 2.93
C MET A 338 -11.28 8.05 3.64
N MET A 339 -10.66 7.20 4.45
CA MET A 339 -9.33 7.46 4.99
C MET A 339 -8.28 6.95 4.00
N ILE A 340 -7.37 7.84 3.57
CA ILE A 340 -6.21 7.50 2.74
C ILE A 340 -4.94 7.82 3.54
N SER A 341 -4.00 6.88 3.62
CA SER A 341 -2.62 7.17 4.01
C SER A 341 -1.70 7.29 2.80
N TYR A 342 -0.59 7.98 2.99
CA TYR A 342 0.44 8.20 2.00
C TYR A 342 1.75 8.57 2.68
N PHE A 343 2.87 8.30 2.00
CA PHE A 343 4.16 8.82 2.43
C PHE A 343 4.31 10.29 2.03
N ASN A 344 4.55 11.16 3.01
CA ASN A 344 4.84 12.57 2.81
C ASN A 344 6.36 12.83 2.95
N PRO A 345 7.09 13.12 1.86
CA PRO A 345 8.53 13.34 1.93
C PRO A 345 8.91 14.57 2.77
N GLY A 346 8.08 15.62 2.79
CA GLY A 346 8.35 16.85 3.54
C GLY A 346 8.35 16.66 5.05
N SER A 347 7.61 15.68 5.56
CA SER A 347 7.63 15.31 6.97
C SER A 347 8.41 14.02 7.26
N GLY A 348 8.84 13.31 6.21
CA GLY A 348 9.51 12.01 6.29
C GLY A 348 8.66 10.96 6.98
N HIS A 349 7.35 10.93 6.72
CA HIS A 349 6.40 10.16 7.52
C HIS A 349 5.21 9.66 6.70
N VAL A 350 4.60 8.56 7.16
CA VAL A 350 3.26 8.17 6.70
C VAL A 350 2.23 9.09 7.35
N GLU A 351 1.49 9.83 6.55
CA GLU A 351 0.38 10.67 6.97
C GLU A 351 -0.93 10.07 6.47
N ALA A 352 -2.03 10.36 7.16
CA ALA A 352 -3.36 9.98 6.73
C ALA A 352 -4.30 11.18 6.77
N ALA A 353 -5.24 11.20 5.83
CA ALA A 353 -6.24 12.25 5.70
C ALA A 353 -7.59 11.66 5.26
N LEU A 354 -8.66 12.31 5.72
CA LEU A 354 -10.00 12.04 5.26
C LEU A 354 -10.25 12.75 3.93
N VAL A 355 -10.71 11.99 2.93
CA VAL A 355 -11.12 12.49 1.62
C VAL A 355 -12.58 12.12 1.37
N PRO A 356 -13.40 13.01 0.80
CA PRO A 356 -14.77 12.67 0.45
C PRO A 356 -14.84 11.47 -0.51
N TRP A 357 -15.87 10.64 -0.37
CA TRP A 357 -16.12 9.53 -1.30
C TRP A 357 -16.35 10.02 -2.74
N ASP A 358 -17.16 11.06 -2.85
CA ASP A 358 -17.58 11.69 -4.10
C ASP A 358 -17.07 13.13 -4.15
N SER A 359 -16.77 13.63 -5.35
CA SER A 359 -16.53 15.07 -5.52
C SER A 359 -17.82 15.82 -5.16
N ALA A 360 -17.70 16.95 -4.46
CA ALA A 360 -18.83 17.86 -4.31
C ALA A 360 -19.31 18.28 -5.71
N GLU A 361 -20.58 18.00 -6.03
CA GLU A 361 -21.23 18.47 -7.27
C GLU A 361 -21.33 20.00 -7.32
#